data_AF-A0A087SFX7-F1
#
_entry.id   AF-A0A087SFX7-F1
#
_cell.length_a   1.000
_cell.length_b   1.000
_cell.length_c   1.000
_cell.angle_alpha   90.00
_cell.angle_beta   90.00
_cell.angle_gamma   90.00
#
_symmetry.space_group_name_H-M   'P 1'
#
loop_
_entity.id
_entity.type
_entity.pdbx_description
1 polymer ?
#
loop_
_entity_poly.entity_id
_entity_poly.type
_entity_poly.pdbx_seq_one_letter_code
_entity_poly.pdbx_strand_id
1 'polypeptide(L)'
;MSRLDWARNAAGLRQAAYWKGTLHPRPTVDWYLDRVSHAAEAALRALGGEAPLTLLAHSAGGWLGRVYLGARPPAAHRVDAYVSLGSPQAPPPDGTFDQTRGILRAVEEAYPGAHEPGVAYTTVLDHWVGGVWGWRGEGAGEA
;
A
#
# COMPACT_ATOMS: atom_id res chain seq x y z
N MET A 1 2.94 -11.01 -13.23
CA MET A 1 2.12 -9.79 -13.41
C MET A 1 2.68 -9.03 -14.61
N SER A 2 1.85 -8.60 -15.55
CA SER A 2 2.32 -7.82 -16.70
C SER A 2 2.07 -6.32 -16.45
N ARG A 3 2.92 -5.44 -17.00
CA ARG A 3 2.64 -3.99 -16.96
C ARG A 3 1.31 -3.63 -17.65
N LEU A 4 0.84 -4.48 -18.57
CA LEU A 4 -0.44 -4.34 -19.25
C LEU A 4 -1.64 -4.50 -18.31
N ASP A 5 -1.51 -5.23 -17.20
CA ASP A 5 -2.60 -5.37 -16.23
C ASP A 5 -2.96 -4.02 -15.58
N TRP A 6 -1.99 -3.12 -15.45
CA TRP A 6 -2.19 -1.74 -14.97
C TRP A 6 -2.91 -0.84 -15.98
N ALA A 7 -2.95 -1.21 -17.27
CA ALA A 7 -3.74 -0.47 -18.26
C ALA A 7 -5.24 -0.51 -17.94
N ARG A 8 -5.70 -1.46 -17.12
CA ARG A 8 -7.08 -1.45 -16.58
C ARG A 8 -7.35 -0.23 -15.71
N ASN A 9 -6.35 0.29 -15.00
CA ASN A 9 -6.48 1.54 -14.25
C ASN A 9 -6.52 2.75 -15.20
N ALA A 10 -5.91 2.66 -16.39
CA ALA A 10 -6.00 3.70 -17.42
C ALA A 10 -7.41 3.79 -18.03
N ALA A 11 -8.25 2.75 -17.94
CA ALA A 11 -9.67 2.87 -18.28
C ALA A 11 -10.41 3.89 -17.37
N GLY A 12 -9.87 4.17 -16.18
CA GLY A 12 -10.31 5.25 -15.30
C GLY A 12 -10.26 6.63 -15.95
N LEU A 13 -9.37 6.88 -16.93
CA LEU A 13 -9.30 8.15 -17.67
C LEU A 13 -10.59 8.53 -18.40
N ARG A 14 -11.47 7.54 -18.67
CA ARG A 14 -12.78 7.76 -19.32
C ARG A 14 -13.86 8.16 -18.32
N GLN A 15 -13.59 8.13 -17.02
CA GLN A 15 -14.56 8.44 -15.97
C GLN A 15 -14.46 9.90 -15.56
N ALA A 16 -15.60 10.59 -15.44
CA ALA A 16 -15.62 11.96 -14.92
C ALA A 16 -15.00 12.06 -13.50
N ALA A 17 -15.15 11.01 -12.69
CA ALA A 17 -14.56 10.92 -11.35
C ALA A 17 -13.03 10.97 -11.37
N TYR A 18 -12.37 10.48 -12.42
CA TYR A 18 -10.91 10.57 -12.57
C TYR A 18 -10.46 12.02 -12.70
N TRP A 19 -11.14 12.79 -13.55
CA TRP A 19 -10.81 14.21 -13.78
C TRP A 19 -11.22 15.09 -12.61
N LYS A 20 -12.28 14.71 -11.89
CA LYS A 20 -12.72 15.38 -10.66
C LYS A 20 -11.88 15.01 -9.43
N GLY A 21 -11.02 13.99 -9.51
CA GLY A 21 -10.23 13.53 -8.35
C GLY A 21 -11.09 12.90 -7.25
N THR A 22 -12.17 12.21 -7.62
CA THR A 22 -13.12 11.57 -6.70
C THR A 22 -13.25 10.07 -6.95
N LEU A 23 -12.17 9.42 -7.37
CA LEU A 23 -12.17 7.96 -7.55
C LEU A 23 -12.26 7.25 -6.19
N HIS A 24 -13.04 6.17 -6.16
CA HIS A 24 -13.07 5.25 -5.04
C HIS A 24 -12.20 4.01 -5.33
N PRO A 25 -11.60 3.38 -4.30
CA PRO A 25 -10.77 2.19 -4.49
C PRO A 25 -11.54 1.05 -5.17
N ARG A 26 -12.80 0.84 -4.79
CA ARG A 26 -13.70 -0.13 -5.42
C ARG A 26 -14.75 0.59 -6.28
N PRO A 27 -15.08 0.07 -7.47
CA PRO A 27 -14.55 -1.14 -8.10
C PRO A 27 -13.20 -0.94 -8.83
N THR A 28 -12.60 0.25 -8.78
CA THR A 28 -11.42 0.65 -9.58
C THR A 28 -10.27 -0.36 -9.54
N VAL A 29 -10.01 -0.96 -8.38
CA VAL A 29 -8.90 -1.90 -8.15
C VAL A 29 -9.35 -3.32 -7.83
N ASP A 30 -10.62 -3.66 -8.02
CA ASP A 30 -11.14 -5.00 -7.68
C ASP A 30 -10.36 -6.11 -8.41
N TRP A 31 -9.98 -5.89 -9.67
CA TRP A 31 -9.13 -6.81 -10.43
C TRP A 31 -7.80 -7.11 -9.75
N TYR A 32 -7.22 -6.15 -9.02
CA TYR A 32 -5.98 -6.32 -8.28
C TYR A 32 -6.25 -7.05 -6.96
N LEU A 33 -7.33 -6.68 -6.26
CA LEU A 33 -7.75 -7.33 -5.02
C LEU A 33 -8.02 -8.82 -5.24
N ASP A 34 -8.63 -9.20 -6.36
CA ASP A 34 -8.86 -10.60 -6.74
C ASP A 34 -7.54 -11.37 -6.92
N ARG A 35 -6.52 -10.73 -7.49
CA ARG A 35 -5.18 -11.33 -7.63
C ARG A 35 -4.52 -11.55 -6.27
N VAL A 36 -4.67 -10.61 -5.34
CA VAL A 36 -4.18 -10.77 -3.97
C VAL A 36 -4.93 -11.92 -3.29
N SER A 37 -6.26 -12.06 -3.50
CA SER A 37 -7.04 -13.20 -2.97
C SER A 37 -6.47 -14.53 -3.45
N HIS A 38 -6.31 -14.68 -4.76
CA HIS A 38 -5.82 -15.93 -5.34
C HIS A 38 -4.41 -16.29 -4.84
N ALA A 39 -3.55 -15.29 -4.64
CA ALA A 39 -2.22 -15.49 -4.08
C ALA A 39 -2.28 -15.91 -2.60
N ALA A 40 -3.10 -15.24 -1.78
CA ALA A 40 -3.30 -15.56 -0.38
C ALA A 40 -3.85 -16.99 -0.20
N GLU A 41 -4.88 -17.35 -0.97
CA GLU A 41 -5.44 -18.70 -0.96
C GLU A 41 -4.42 -19.76 -1.41
N ALA A 42 -3.62 -19.47 -2.42
CA ALA A 42 -2.57 -20.39 -2.86
C ALA A 42 -1.52 -20.61 -1.77
N ALA A 43 -1.11 -19.55 -1.06
CA ALA A 43 -0.20 -19.63 0.08
C ALA A 43 -0.81 -20.45 1.23
N LEU A 44 -2.07 -20.20 1.59
CA LEU A 44 -2.78 -20.97 2.62
C LEU A 44 -2.86 -22.46 2.26
N ARG A 45 -3.21 -22.79 1.01
CA ARG A 45 -3.26 -24.18 0.53
C ARG A 45 -1.89 -24.87 0.63
N ALA A 46 -0.82 -24.16 0.30
CA ALA A 46 0.54 -24.70 0.42
C ALA A 46 0.96 -25.00 1.87
N LEU A 47 0.36 -24.29 2.84
CA LEU A 47 0.64 -24.43 4.28
C LEU A 47 -0.39 -25.31 5.02
N GLY A 48 -1.21 -26.08 4.28
CA GLY A 48 -2.25 -26.93 4.88
C GLY A 48 -3.43 -26.16 5.49
N GLY A 49 -3.52 -24.85 5.26
CA GLY A 49 -4.63 -24.03 5.72
C GLY A 49 -4.68 -23.82 7.23
N GLU A 50 -3.58 -23.95 7.97
CA GLU A 50 -3.59 -23.71 9.42
C GLU A 50 -2.82 -22.45 9.84
N ALA A 51 -1.75 -22.11 9.12
CA ALA A 51 -0.94 -20.93 9.42
C ALA A 51 -1.61 -19.61 8.99
N PRO A 52 -1.47 -18.53 9.78
CA PRO A 52 -1.86 -17.18 9.34
C PRO A 52 -0.89 -16.63 8.28
N LEU A 53 -1.31 -15.56 7.61
CA LEU A 53 -0.53 -14.87 6.59
C LEU A 53 -0.01 -13.52 7.08
N THR A 54 1.25 -13.22 6.79
CA THR A 54 1.75 -11.84 6.84
C THR A 54 1.63 -11.17 5.48
N LEU A 55 0.94 -10.03 5.40
CA LEU A 55 0.79 -9.24 4.19
C LEU A 55 1.89 -8.18 4.11
N LEU A 56 2.86 -8.36 3.21
CA LEU A 56 3.90 -7.37 2.90
C LEU A 56 3.48 -6.50 1.72
N ALA A 57 3.44 -5.19 1.95
CA ALA A 57 2.97 -4.19 1.02
C ALA A 57 4.05 -3.13 0.74
N HIS A 58 4.25 -2.76 -0.52
CA HIS A 58 5.26 -1.76 -0.91
C HIS A 58 4.62 -0.64 -1.73
N SER A 59 4.98 0.61 -1.44
CA SER A 59 4.49 1.79 -2.16
C SER A 59 2.96 1.83 -2.24
N ALA A 60 2.36 1.90 -3.44
CA ALA A 60 0.91 1.85 -3.62
C ALA A 60 0.25 0.59 -3.02
N GLY A 61 1.02 -0.49 -2.84
CA GLY A 61 0.57 -1.70 -2.16
C GLY A 61 0.05 -1.43 -0.75
N GLY A 62 0.51 -0.37 -0.08
CA GLY A 62 0.09 -0.08 1.29
C GLY A 62 -1.41 0.22 1.40
N TRP A 63 -1.87 1.25 0.68
CA TRP A 63 -3.30 1.57 0.69
C TRP A 63 -4.15 0.46 0.04
N LEU A 64 -3.63 -0.25 -0.95
CA LEU A 64 -4.28 -1.44 -1.53
C LEU A 64 -4.46 -2.56 -0.50
N GLY A 65 -3.47 -2.78 0.36
CA GLY A 65 -3.51 -3.77 1.43
C GLY A 65 -4.57 -3.44 2.47
N ARG A 66 -4.75 -2.16 2.83
CA ARG A 66 -5.85 -1.74 3.71
C ARG A 66 -7.22 -2.03 3.11
N VAL A 67 -7.39 -1.71 1.81
CA VAL A 67 -8.63 -2.06 1.09
C VAL A 67 -8.85 -3.58 1.07
N TYR A 68 -7.79 -4.36 0.83
CA TYR A 68 -7.87 -5.82 0.81
C TYR A 68 -8.38 -6.40 2.13
N LEU A 69 -7.86 -5.90 3.26
CA LEU A 69 -8.29 -6.31 4.61
C LEU A 69 -9.74 -5.89 4.86
N GLY A 70 -10.06 -4.59 4.71
CA GLY A 70 -11.38 -4.06 5.08
C GLY A 70 -12.53 -4.36 4.11
N ALA A 71 -12.23 -4.77 2.88
CA ALA A 71 -13.28 -5.15 1.92
C ALA A 71 -13.88 -6.53 2.21
N ARG A 72 -13.42 -7.25 3.24
CA ARG A 72 -13.70 -8.66 3.48
C ARG A 72 -13.81 -8.97 4.97
N PRO A 73 -14.51 -10.06 5.34
CA PRO A 73 -14.48 -10.53 6.73
C PRO A 73 -13.07 -11.01 7.13
N PRO A 74 -12.63 -10.83 8.39
CA PRO A 74 -11.32 -11.27 8.86
C PRO A 74 -11.00 -12.74 8.59
N ALA A 75 -12.00 -13.61 8.74
CA ALA A 75 -11.89 -15.04 8.46
C ALA A 75 -11.54 -15.36 6.98
N ALA A 76 -11.83 -14.45 6.05
CA ALA A 76 -11.59 -14.65 4.62
C ALA A 76 -10.14 -14.36 4.21
N HIS A 77 -9.44 -13.46 4.91
CA HIS A 77 -8.05 -13.12 4.57
C HIS A 77 -7.00 -13.78 5.47
N ARG A 78 -7.34 -14.13 6.72
CA ARG A 78 -6.44 -14.81 7.68
C ARG A 78 -5.07 -14.16 7.83
N VAL A 79 -5.06 -12.84 7.71
CA VAL A 79 -3.85 -12.04 7.89
C VAL A 79 -3.76 -11.73 9.38
N ASP A 80 -2.60 -11.94 9.97
CA ASP A 80 -2.31 -11.62 11.38
C ASP A 80 -1.34 -10.43 11.49
N ALA A 81 -0.55 -10.17 10.46
CA ALA A 81 0.36 -9.05 10.38
C ALA A 81 0.31 -8.39 9.00
N TYR A 82 0.35 -7.06 8.99
CA TYR A 82 0.46 -6.23 7.80
C TYR A 82 1.67 -5.32 7.93
N VAL A 83 2.58 -5.41 6.95
CA VAL A 83 3.81 -4.62 6.90
C VAL A 83 3.80 -3.77 5.65
N SER A 84 3.99 -2.47 5.79
CA SER A 84 4.08 -1.54 4.67
C SER A 84 5.47 -0.91 4.56
N LEU A 85 5.98 -0.79 3.34
CA LEU A 85 7.31 -0.27 3.02
C LEU A 85 7.19 0.92 2.08
N GLY A 86 7.59 2.12 2.54
CA GLY A 86 7.60 3.34 1.71
C GLY A 86 6.23 3.68 1.10
N SER A 87 5.15 3.34 1.80
CA SER A 87 3.79 3.44 1.30
C SER A 87 3.13 4.77 1.70
N PRO A 88 2.50 5.51 0.76
CA PRO A 88 1.67 6.65 1.13
C PRO A 88 0.42 6.15 1.84
N GLN A 89 0.30 6.42 3.14
CA GLN A 89 -0.83 6.00 3.96
C GLN A 89 -1.95 7.04 4.02
N ALA A 90 -1.67 8.30 3.74
CA ALA A 90 -2.65 9.39 3.78
C ALA A 90 -2.77 10.06 2.40
N PRO A 91 -3.90 10.73 2.10
CA PRO A 91 -3.98 11.61 0.94
C PRO A 91 -2.89 12.69 0.99
N PRO A 92 -2.42 13.16 -0.17
CA PRO A 92 -1.43 14.23 -0.19
C PRO A 92 -2.03 15.54 0.35
N PRO A 93 -1.19 16.48 0.85
CA PRO A 93 -1.66 17.78 1.35
C PRO A 93 -2.45 18.56 0.30
N ASP A 94 -3.38 19.41 0.74
CA ASP A 94 -4.15 20.27 -0.14
C ASP A 94 -3.24 21.11 -1.06
N GLY A 95 -3.65 21.27 -2.32
CA GLY A 95 -2.83 21.91 -3.36
C GLY A 95 -1.78 21.00 -4.01
N THR A 96 -1.53 19.81 -3.46
CA THR A 96 -0.70 18.79 -4.11
C THR A 96 -1.51 17.98 -5.12
N PHE A 97 -0.91 17.68 -6.27
CA PHE A 97 -1.56 16.84 -7.27
C PHE A 97 -1.66 15.39 -6.79
N ASP A 98 -2.89 14.93 -6.53
CA ASP A 98 -3.15 13.56 -6.15
C ASP A 98 -3.08 12.60 -7.35
N GLN A 99 -1.99 11.84 -7.42
CA GLN A 99 -1.79 10.81 -8.46
C GLN A 99 -2.81 9.66 -8.37
N THR A 100 -3.37 9.43 -7.19
CA THR A 100 -4.41 8.43 -6.97
C THR A 100 -5.82 8.97 -7.26
N ARG A 101 -5.94 10.27 -7.59
CA ARG A 101 -7.17 10.93 -8.03
C ARG A 101 -8.34 10.73 -7.05
N GLY A 102 -8.08 10.86 -5.75
CA GLY A 102 -9.09 10.75 -4.69
C GLY A 102 -9.12 9.40 -3.98
N ILE A 103 -8.47 8.36 -4.53
CA ILE A 103 -8.52 7.02 -3.93
C ILE A 103 -7.92 7.03 -2.54
N LEU A 104 -6.77 7.66 -2.31
CA LEU A 104 -6.15 7.69 -0.98
C LEU A 104 -7.06 8.34 0.06
N ARG A 105 -7.80 9.39 -0.31
CA ARG A 105 -8.78 10.02 0.58
C ARG A 105 -9.92 9.06 0.90
N ALA A 106 -10.51 8.42 -0.11
CA ALA A 106 -11.57 7.45 0.08
C ALA A 106 -11.12 6.21 0.91
N VAL A 107 -9.85 5.79 0.76
CA VAL A 107 -9.27 4.70 1.55
C VAL A 107 -9.06 5.15 3.00
N GLU A 108 -8.55 6.36 3.23
CA GLU A 108 -8.35 6.86 4.59
C GLU A 108 -9.67 6.99 5.35
N GLU A 109 -10.74 7.40 4.67
CA GLU A 109 -12.08 7.51 5.26
C GLU A 109 -12.71 6.13 5.56
N ALA A 110 -12.58 5.18 4.64
CA ALA A 110 -13.24 3.86 4.77
C ALA A 110 -12.42 2.83 5.56
N TYR A 111 -11.09 2.92 5.48
CA TYR A 111 -10.12 1.95 6.00
C TYR A 111 -8.94 2.68 6.69
N PRO A 112 -9.22 3.44 7.77
CA PRO A 112 -8.22 4.31 8.41
C PRO A 112 -7.12 3.53 9.11
N GLY A 113 -5.85 3.88 8.86
CA GLY A 113 -4.71 3.33 9.60
C GLY A 113 -4.75 1.81 9.83
N ALA A 114 -4.78 1.41 11.10
CA ALA A 114 -4.90 0.03 11.55
C ALA A 114 -6.37 -0.34 11.81
N HIS A 115 -7.19 -0.37 10.76
CA HIS A 115 -8.64 -0.53 10.89
C HIS A 115 -9.10 -1.97 11.14
N GLU A 116 -8.29 -2.98 10.81
CA GLU A 116 -8.68 -4.39 10.92
C GLU A 116 -8.30 -4.95 12.31
N PRO A 117 -9.29 -5.30 13.16
CA PRO A 117 -9.00 -5.86 14.48
C PRO A 117 -8.28 -7.19 14.38
N GLY A 118 -7.27 -7.41 15.24
CA GLY A 118 -6.50 -8.65 15.26
C GLY A 118 -5.36 -8.73 14.25
N VAL A 119 -5.17 -7.70 13.42
CA VAL A 119 -3.99 -7.56 12.56
C VAL A 119 -2.97 -6.64 13.22
N ALA A 120 -1.72 -7.06 13.30
CA ALA A 120 -0.59 -6.23 13.72
C ALA A 120 -0.09 -5.38 12.54
N TYR A 121 -0.13 -4.04 12.67
CA TYR A 121 0.30 -3.13 11.62
C TYR A 121 1.71 -2.59 11.88
N THR A 122 2.59 -2.70 10.89
CA THR A 122 3.92 -2.09 10.89
C THR A 122 4.10 -1.26 9.62
N THR A 123 4.58 -0.02 9.76
CA THR A 123 4.92 0.84 8.62
C THR A 123 6.37 1.25 8.73
N VAL A 124 7.15 0.90 7.71
CA VAL A 124 8.54 1.27 7.56
C VAL A 124 8.61 2.42 6.57
N LEU A 125 9.05 3.57 7.06
CA LEU A 125 9.33 4.75 6.28
C LEU A 125 10.83 5.00 6.31
N ASP A 126 11.32 5.69 5.30
CA ASP A 126 12.70 6.12 5.23
C ASP A 126 12.76 7.66 5.20
N HIS A 127 13.88 8.19 5.67
CA HIS A 127 14.23 9.58 5.50
C HIS A 127 15.57 9.62 4.79
N TRP A 128 15.60 10.21 3.59
CA TRP A 128 16.84 10.34 2.84
C TRP A 128 17.86 11.13 3.68
N VAL A 129 19.03 10.52 3.91
CA VAL A 129 20.17 11.18 4.53
C VAL A 129 21.17 11.51 3.43
N GLY A 130 21.37 12.80 3.17
CA GLY A 130 22.41 13.25 2.26
C GLY A 130 23.80 12.98 2.83
N GLY A 131 24.66 12.37 2.04
CA GLY A 131 26.08 12.27 2.40
C GLY A 131 26.71 13.65 2.49
N VAL A 132 27.55 13.88 3.50
CA VAL A 132 28.38 15.08 3.59
C VAL A 132 29.64 14.88 2.75
N TRP A 133 29.88 15.76 1.77
CA TRP A 133 31.18 15.85 1.12
C TRP A 133 32.14 16.62 2.02
N GLY A 134 33.19 15.96 2.51
CA GLY A 134 34.27 16.59 3.26
C GLY A 134 34.36 16.18 4.73
N TRP A 135 34.52 14.88 5.01
CA TRP A 135 35.10 14.48 6.30
C TRP A 135 36.55 14.99 6.37
N ARG A 136 36.75 16.17 6.97
CA ARG A 136 38.07 16.57 7.47
C ARG A 136 38.29 15.79 8.76
N GLY A 137 39.07 14.71 8.69
CA GLY A 137 39.61 14.09 9.88
C GLY A 137 40.48 15.12 10.62
N GLU A 138 40.07 15.50 11.83
CA GLU A 138 41.01 16.10 12.77
C GLU A 138 41.93 14.98 13.25
N GLY A 139 43.16 14.96 12.74
CA GLY A 139 44.15 13.96 13.13
C GLY A 139 45.20 13.64 12.08
N ALA A 140 45.94 14.65 11.63
CA ALA A 140 47.31 14.43 11.16
C ALA A 140 48.18 15.45 11.88
N GLY A 141 49.00 14.96 12.81
CA GLY A 141 49.86 15.77 13.66
C GLY A 141 50.94 16.51 12.89
N GLU A 142 51.43 17.59 13.49
CA GLU A 142 52.71 18.18 13.17
C GLU A 142 53.47 18.49 14.48
N ALA A 143 54.70 17.96 14.50
CA ALA A 143 55.91 18.31 15.25
C ALA A 143 55.90 18.35 16.80
#